data_AF-A0A6J5CUS3-F1
#
_entry.id   AF-A0A6J5CUS3-F1
#
_cell.length_a   1.000
_cell.length_b   1.000
_cell.length_c   1.000
_cell.angle_alpha   90.00
_cell.angle_beta   90.00
_cell.angle_gamma   90.00
#
_symmetry.space_group_name_H-M   'P 1'
#
loop_
_entity.id
_entity.type
_entity.pdbx_description
1 polymer ?
#
loop_
_entity_poly.entity_id
_entity_poly.type
_entity_poly.pdbx_seq_one_letter_code
_entity_poly.pdbx_strand_id
1 'polypeptide(L)'
;MATLTDSTTTTKILPQRAINRYSKLDNESIHVWVAGRADRARLAKQFGLADDMAAQVERLAGASPRPVSALSAVSQLDEANRDAVRRLVVFAQDSRLAITNVEPVGDRVMSNVPFVLRVHFAASPLHPPRLVSVRVDWIGEPFVVETLVSSSDLEAGHVDVHFDNRQTLPPGAATFRVSLWNGAGSEAKYRITCAVLPSNPFSLGLSPNGDVVTGTWSARGVRHAEAYDTGVAVTLSNGDGANVAVHSQFIWKFWGSGVGSYIVEQGSGDFGVAISVPAHGTWGGWISFHSPKGSGIFGFYDSKKDMTIEIQMTTDDGRTVSGSITARTMFRFGVNVTGVAGEDFTDQEWADLDAAAGVTRTIYERRDITFDVDDRYIPVAKVGGYEIIDSFDEFHHLLSDWSGPGTSDNIDAFIVQSINVGGGVDGIDGSVPGPTSHSGDNSGVIASKTGYVDVHGNRRLHADYLGMLIGHELGHYLGLEHVSDAGNLMLPSSGTTDTSLAYAQYKTMIKHGWMEID
;
A
#
# COMPACT_ATOMS: atom_id res chain seq x y z
N MET A 1 -12.40 0.07 44.82
CA MET A 1 -11.45 -0.28 43.76
C MET A 1 -12.25 -0.95 42.67
N ALA A 2 -12.39 -0.31 41.50
CA ALA A 2 -12.97 -0.99 40.34
C ALA A 2 -11.98 -2.09 39.91
N THR A 3 -12.45 -3.31 39.76
CA THR A 3 -11.71 -4.42 39.16
C THR A 3 -11.39 -4.03 37.72
N LEU A 4 -10.10 -3.91 37.39
CA LEU A 4 -9.66 -3.74 36.00
C LEU A 4 -10.10 -4.97 35.22
N THR A 5 -10.59 -4.76 34.00
CA THR A 5 -10.92 -5.85 33.08
C THR A 5 -9.69 -6.11 32.24
N ASP A 6 -9.19 -7.35 32.20
CA ASP A 6 -7.95 -7.67 31.49
C ASP A 6 -8.19 -7.71 29.98
N SER A 7 -7.22 -7.21 29.22
CA SER A 7 -7.23 -7.32 27.76
C SER A 7 -6.98 -8.77 27.34
N THR A 8 -7.59 -9.17 26.23
CA THR A 8 -7.47 -10.55 25.70
C THR A 8 -6.69 -10.56 24.39
N THR A 9 -6.06 -11.69 24.08
CA THR A 9 -5.27 -11.86 22.86
C THR A 9 -5.83 -12.94 21.95
N THR A 10 -5.88 -12.65 20.65
CA THR A 10 -6.11 -13.65 19.59
C THR A 10 -4.86 -13.77 18.72
N THR A 11 -4.52 -14.98 18.30
CA THR A 11 -3.33 -15.22 17.48
C THR A 11 -3.62 -16.02 16.22
N LYS A 12 -2.83 -15.79 15.17
CA LYS A 12 -2.83 -16.66 13.99
C LYS A 12 -1.47 -16.70 13.32
N ILE A 13 -1.16 -17.86 12.77
CA ILE A 13 0.10 -18.12 12.07
C ILE A 13 -0.03 -17.65 10.63
N LEU A 14 1.01 -16.99 10.14
CA LEU A 14 1.08 -16.55 8.76
C LEU A 14 1.77 -17.61 7.89
N PRO A 15 1.37 -17.77 6.63
CA PRO A 15 2.12 -18.56 5.67
C PRO A 15 3.56 -18.06 5.59
N GLN A 16 4.52 -18.97 5.67
CA GLN A 16 5.93 -18.63 5.48
C GLN A 16 6.14 -18.08 4.07
N ARG A 17 6.91 -17.01 3.99
CA ARG A 17 7.32 -16.39 2.72
C ARG A 17 8.79 -16.63 2.50
N ALA A 18 9.19 -16.72 1.23
CA ALA A 18 10.60 -16.83 0.89
C ALA A 18 11.35 -15.55 1.32
N ILE A 19 12.53 -15.72 1.90
CA ILE A 19 13.35 -14.61 2.43
C ILE A 19 13.79 -13.62 1.35
N ASN A 20 13.79 -14.02 0.08
CA ASN A 20 14.15 -13.20 -1.08
C ASN A 20 12.93 -12.79 -1.92
N ARG A 21 11.71 -13.08 -1.46
CA ARG A 21 10.42 -12.66 -2.04
C ARG A 21 9.42 -12.48 -0.89
N TYR A 22 9.77 -11.58 0.01
CA TYR A 22 9.12 -11.43 1.30
C TYR A 22 7.79 -10.66 1.20
N SER A 23 7.56 -9.92 0.11
CA SER A 23 6.32 -9.17 -0.12
C SER A 23 5.46 -9.81 -1.21
N LYS A 24 4.14 -9.73 -1.05
CA LYS A 24 3.17 -10.09 -2.11
C LYS A 24 3.21 -9.14 -3.32
N LEU A 25 3.84 -7.97 -3.16
CA LEU A 25 3.99 -6.95 -4.20
C LEU A 25 5.31 -7.10 -4.98
N ASP A 26 6.10 -8.13 -4.67
CA ASP A 26 7.36 -8.38 -5.38
C ASP A 26 7.06 -8.87 -6.80
N ASN A 27 7.89 -8.48 -7.75
CA ASN A 27 7.76 -8.96 -9.11
C ASN A 27 8.12 -10.44 -9.18
N GLU A 28 7.38 -11.17 -10.02
CA GLU A 28 7.71 -12.55 -10.38
C GLU A 28 8.90 -12.57 -11.33
N SER A 29 9.65 -13.67 -11.31
CA SER A 29 10.71 -13.87 -12.30
C SER A 29 10.07 -14.12 -13.66
N ILE A 30 10.54 -13.41 -14.68
CA ILE A 30 10.03 -13.54 -16.04
C ILE A 30 11.11 -14.11 -16.96
N HIS A 31 10.71 -15.03 -17.84
CA HIS A 31 11.61 -15.57 -18.84
C HIS A 31 11.50 -14.76 -20.13
N VAL A 32 12.54 -13.97 -20.41
CA VAL A 32 12.66 -13.19 -21.65
C VAL A 32 13.89 -13.67 -22.43
N TRP A 33 13.71 -13.88 -23.72
CA TRP A 33 14.71 -14.45 -24.62
C TRP A 33 15.37 -13.37 -25.46
N VAL A 34 16.69 -13.36 -25.58
CA VAL A 34 17.39 -12.50 -26.53
C VAL A 34 17.52 -13.23 -27.86
N ALA A 35 17.02 -12.62 -28.93
CA ALA A 35 17.13 -13.12 -30.29
C ALA A 35 18.59 -13.35 -30.67
N GLY A 36 18.90 -14.50 -31.28
CA GLY A 36 20.27 -14.94 -31.57
C GLY A 36 20.96 -15.73 -30.45
N ARG A 37 20.38 -15.80 -29.24
CA ARG A 37 20.78 -16.73 -28.15
C ARG A 37 19.70 -17.78 -27.84
N ALA A 38 18.51 -17.65 -28.39
CA ALA A 38 17.40 -18.58 -28.19
C ALA A 38 17.50 -19.77 -29.15
N ASP A 39 17.65 -20.98 -28.61
CA ASP A 39 17.66 -22.23 -29.38
C ASP A 39 16.26 -22.56 -29.92
N ARG A 40 16.18 -22.90 -31.22
CA ARG A 40 15.00 -23.39 -31.94
C ARG A 40 14.16 -24.38 -31.12
N ALA A 41 14.81 -25.37 -30.52
CA ALA A 41 14.13 -26.43 -29.77
C ALA A 41 13.40 -25.87 -28.53
N ARG A 42 13.92 -24.79 -27.94
CA ARG A 42 13.31 -24.13 -26.78
C ARG A 42 12.15 -23.23 -27.19
N LEU A 43 12.27 -22.50 -28.30
CA LEU A 43 11.15 -21.72 -28.85
C LEU A 43 9.96 -22.61 -29.20
N ALA A 44 10.22 -23.76 -29.85
CA ALA A 44 9.19 -24.76 -30.16
C ALA A 44 8.47 -25.25 -28.90
N LYS A 45 9.22 -25.64 -27.87
CA LYS A 45 8.66 -26.15 -26.61
C LYS A 45 7.87 -25.10 -25.82
N GLN A 46 8.39 -23.88 -25.71
CA GLN A 46 7.81 -22.83 -24.86
C GLN A 46 6.51 -22.26 -25.42
N PHE A 47 6.46 -22.08 -26.74
CA PHE A 47 5.33 -21.47 -27.43
C PHE A 47 4.44 -22.51 -28.13
N GLY A 48 4.71 -23.81 -27.95
CA GLY A 48 3.97 -24.89 -28.61
C GLY A 48 4.05 -24.84 -30.14
N LEU A 49 5.14 -24.29 -30.69
CA LEU A 49 5.30 -24.08 -32.13
C LEU A 49 5.82 -25.35 -32.81
N ALA A 50 5.38 -25.57 -34.04
CA ALA A 50 6.01 -26.54 -34.92
C ALA A 50 7.49 -26.15 -35.19
N ASP A 51 8.32 -27.14 -35.47
CA ASP A 51 9.78 -26.99 -35.58
C ASP A 51 10.18 -26.05 -36.73
N ASP A 52 9.43 -26.03 -37.83
CA ASP A 52 9.59 -25.11 -38.96
C ASP A 52 9.19 -23.66 -38.61
N MET A 53 8.12 -23.49 -37.83
CA MET A 53 7.66 -22.19 -37.32
C MET A 53 8.67 -21.61 -36.33
N ALA A 54 9.20 -22.43 -35.41
CA ALA A 54 10.26 -22.01 -34.49
C ALA A 54 11.53 -21.54 -35.23
N ALA A 55 11.93 -22.25 -36.31
CA ALA A 55 13.04 -21.84 -37.16
C ALA A 55 12.77 -20.54 -37.92
N GLN A 56 11.51 -20.26 -38.28
CA GLN A 56 11.15 -19.01 -38.92
C GLN A 56 11.19 -17.85 -37.92
N VAL A 57 10.67 -18.03 -36.71
CA VAL A 57 10.74 -17.05 -35.62
C VAL A 57 12.20 -16.75 -35.26
N GLU A 58 13.05 -17.75 -35.08
CA GLU A 58 14.48 -17.59 -34.79
C GLU A 58 15.20 -16.75 -35.87
N ARG A 59 15.00 -17.10 -37.15
CA ARG A 59 15.57 -16.36 -38.28
C ARG A 59 15.12 -14.90 -38.32
N LEU A 60 13.82 -14.67 -38.18
CA LEU A 60 13.26 -13.32 -38.16
C LEU A 60 13.76 -12.53 -36.95
N ALA A 61 13.98 -13.21 -35.82
CA ALA A 61 14.41 -12.59 -34.60
C ALA A 61 15.85 -12.05 -34.68
N GLY A 62 16.73 -12.79 -35.36
CA GLY A 62 18.14 -12.42 -35.55
C GLY A 62 18.42 -11.44 -36.69
N ALA A 63 17.54 -11.33 -37.70
CA ALA A 63 17.84 -10.62 -38.94
C ALA A 63 16.92 -9.43 -39.28
N SER A 64 15.74 -9.31 -38.66
CA SER A 64 14.77 -8.31 -39.09
C SER A 64 15.02 -6.91 -38.49
N PRO A 65 15.07 -5.85 -39.31
CA PRO A 65 15.08 -4.46 -38.83
C PRO A 65 13.71 -3.99 -38.30
N ARG A 66 12.64 -4.75 -38.54
CA ARG A 66 11.26 -4.46 -38.11
C ARG A 66 10.59 -5.72 -37.57
N PRO A 67 10.89 -6.12 -36.33
CA PRO A 67 10.47 -7.41 -35.79
C PRO A 67 8.96 -7.60 -35.71
N VAL A 68 8.22 -6.53 -35.38
CA VAL A 68 6.74 -6.53 -35.33
C VAL A 68 6.12 -6.85 -36.69
N SER A 69 6.61 -6.23 -37.77
CA SER A 69 6.13 -6.46 -39.14
C SER A 69 6.56 -7.83 -39.67
N ALA A 70 7.77 -8.28 -39.31
CA ALA A 70 8.29 -9.58 -39.70
C ALA A 70 7.50 -10.74 -39.07
N LEU A 71 7.16 -10.65 -37.78
CA LEU A 71 6.31 -11.65 -37.12
C LEU A 71 4.91 -11.73 -37.73
N SER A 72 4.34 -10.60 -38.14
CA SER A 72 3.04 -10.55 -38.83
C SER A 72 3.06 -11.24 -40.20
N ALA A 73 4.23 -11.41 -40.82
CA ALA A 73 4.38 -12.11 -42.10
C ALA A 73 4.45 -13.64 -41.95
N VAL A 74 4.49 -14.16 -40.72
CA VAL A 74 4.43 -15.60 -40.44
C VAL A 74 2.96 -16.02 -40.37
N SER A 75 2.39 -16.37 -41.53
CA SER A 75 0.96 -16.70 -41.68
C SER A 75 0.47 -17.85 -40.81
N GLN A 76 1.39 -18.73 -40.39
CA GLN A 76 1.10 -19.90 -39.55
C GLN A 76 1.09 -19.57 -38.05
N LEU A 77 1.58 -18.40 -37.63
CA LEU A 77 1.57 -17.97 -36.23
C LEU A 77 0.22 -17.30 -35.93
N ASP A 78 -0.58 -17.91 -35.07
CA ASP A 78 -1.80 -17.26 -34.58
C ASP A 78 -1.48 -15.97 -33.79
N GLU A 79 -2.51 -15.17 -33.51
CA GLU A 79 -2.36 -13.88 -32.85
C GLU A 79 -1.84 -14.03 -31.41
N ALA A 80 -2.29 -15.05 -30.68
CA ALA A 80 -1.85 -15.33 -29.31
C ALA A 80 -0.35 -15.65 -29.23
N ASN A 81 0.15 -16.49 -30.15
CA ASN A 81 1.56 -16.83 -30.26
C ASN A 81 2.38 -15.65 -30.78
N ARG A 82 1.83 -14.78 -31.64
CA ARG A 82 2.51 -13.55 -32.07
C ARG A 82 2.73 -12.61 -30.91
N ASP A 83 1.72 -12.42 -30.09
CA ASP A 83 1.81 -11.58 -28.91
C ASP A 83 2.71 -12.19 -27.83
N ALA A 84 2.65 -13.51 -27.62
CA ALA A 84 3.56 -14.20 -26.72
C ALA A 84 5.03 -14.04 -27.14
N VAL A 85 5.34 -14.22 -28.44
CA VAL A 85 6.68 -14.01 -28.99
C VAL A 85 7.10 -12.55 -28.87
N ARG A 86 6.23 -11.58 -29.16
CA ARG A 86 6.54 -10.14 -28.99
C ARG A 86 6.88 -9.79 -27.55
N ARG A 87 6.11 -10.32 -26.58
CA ARG A 87 6.31 -10.06 -25.15
C ARG A 87 7.56 -10.73 -24.61
N LEU A 88 7.84 -11.96 -25.00
CA LEU A 88 8.87 -12.79 -24.38
C LEU A 88 10.18 -12.89 -25.18
N VAL A 89 10.27 -12.33 -26.39
CA VAL A 89 11.50 -12.30 -27.20
C VAL A 89 11.94 -10.86 -27.46
N VAL A 90 13.17 -10.51 -27.06
CA VAL A 90 13.87 -9.25 -27.35
C VAL A 90 14.62 -9.40 -28.67
N PHE A 91 14.24 -8.59 -29.65
CA PHE A 91 14.81 -8.63 -30.99
C PHE A 91 16.15 -7.90 -31.09
N ALA A 92 16.97 -8.24 -32.09
CA ALA A 92 18.30 -7.62 -32.26
C ALA A 92 18.26 -6.09 -32.41
N GLN A 93 17.14 -5.51 -32.86
CA GLN A 93 16.98 -4.06 -33.04
C GLN A 93 16.06 -3.43 -31.98
N ASP A 94 15.57 -4.21 -31.01
CA ASP A 94 14.75 -3.66 -29.93
C ASP A 94 15.61 -2.76 -29.03
N SER A 95 15.11 -1.56 -28.75
CA SER A 95 15.64 -0.75 -27.65
C SER A 95 15.11 -1.20 -26.28
N ARG A 96 14.20 -2.18 -26.26
CA ARG A 96 13.56 -2.68 -25.04
C ARG A 96 14.57 -3.38 -24.13
N LEU A 97 14.37 -3.16 -22.83
CA LEU A 97 15.05 -3.84 -21.76
C LEU A 97 14.04 -4.66 -20.97
N ALA A 98 14.48 -5.78 -20.42
CA ALA A 98 13.73 -6.51 -19.41
C ALA A 98 14.67 -6.90 -18.27
N ILE A 99 14.26 -6.66 -17.03
CA ILE A 99 14.87 -7.29 -15.86
C ILE A 99 14.12 -8.62 -15.68
N THR A 100 14.84 -9.73 -15.80
CA THR A 100 14.25 -11.08 -15.78
C THR A 100 14.16 -11.63 -14.36
N ASN A 101 15.12 -11.29 -13.52
CA ASN A 101 15.15 -11.66 -12.11
C ASN A 101 16.08 -10.70 -11.35
N VAL A 102 15.79 -10.51 -10.07
CA VAL A 102 16.70 -9.89 -9.11
C VAL A 102 16.79 -10.83 -7.92
N GLU A 103 18.00 -11.08 -7.43
CA GLU A 103 18.23 -11.95 -6.28
C GLU A 103 19.52 -11.56 -5.52
N PRO A 104 19.56 -11.75 -4.20
CA PRO A 104 20.81 -11.65 -3.45
C PRO A 104 21.77 -12.78 -3.82
N VAL A 105 23.04 -12.46 -4.03
CA VAL A 105 24.09 -13.47 -4.22
C VAL A 105 24.25 -14.26 -2.92
N GLY A 106 24.09 -15.58 -2.99
CA GLY A 106 24.04 -16.46 -1.81
C GLY A 106 22.65 -16.63 -1.20
N ASP A 107 21.60 -16.23 -1.93
CA ASP A 107 20.16 -16.40 -1.65
C ASP A 107 19.63 -15.65 -0.43
N ARG A 108 20.45 -14.83 0.23
CA ARG A 108 20.08 -14.10 1.45
C ARG A 108 20.82 -12.77 1.58
N VAL A 109 20.19 -11.85 2.32
CA VAL A 109 20.83 -10.62 2.80
C VAL A 109 21.02 -10.75 4.30
N MET A 110 22.25 -10.59 4.76
CA MET A 110 22.61 -10.66 6.18
C MET A 110 22.77 -9.24 6.73
N SER A 111 22.38 -9.01 7.99
CA SER A 111 22.37 -7.68 8.60
C SER A 111 23.78 -7.18 8.88
N ASN A 112 24.03 -5.87 8.75
CA ASN A 112 25.30 -5.24 9.15
C ASN A 112 26.55 -5.85 8.46
N VAL A 113 26.39 -6.48 7.30
CA VAL A 113 27.50 -6.99 6.48
C VAL A 113 27.28 -6.61 5.00
N PRO A 114 28.35 -6.45 4.21
CA PRO A 114 28.24 -6.26 2.77
C PRO A 114 27.48 -7.38 2.09
N PHE A 115 26.74 -7.03 1.04
CA PHE A 115 26.02 -7.99 0.21
C PHE A 115 26.00 -7.54 -1.25
N VAL A 116 25.56 -8.45 -2.11
CA VAL A 116 25.48 -8.20 -3.56
C VAL A 116 24.09 -8.58 -4.03
N LEU A 117 23.49 -7.72 -4.85
CA LEU A 117 22.29 -8.06 -5.60
C LEU A 117 22.65 -8.33 -7.05
N ARG A 118 22.29 -9.51 -7.53
CA ARG A 118 22.41 -9.87 -8.94
C ARG A 118 21.16 -9.46 -9.68
N VAL A 119 21.32 -8.62 -10.69
CA VAL A 119 20.25 -8.17 -11.58
C VAL A 119 20.42 -8.86 -12.91
N HIS A 120 19.57 -9.85 -13.19
CA HIS A 120 19.52 -10.54 -14.48
C HIS A 120 18.69 -9.74 -15.47
N PHE A 121 19.16 -9.64 -16.71
CA PHE A 121 18.48 -8.86 -17.73
C PHE A 121 18.51 -9.52 -19.10
N ALA A 122 17.56 -9.12 -19.94
CA ALA A 122 17.52 -9.42 -21.36
C ALA A 122 17.47 -8.10 -22.14
N ALA A 123 18.41 -7.94 -23.07
CA ALA A 123 18.54 -6.75 -23.88
C ALA A 123 19.16 -7.09 -25.24
N SER A 124 18.88 -6.24 -26.24
CA SER A 124 19.56 -6.31 -27.52
C SER A 124 21.06 -5.96 -27.36
N PRO A 125 21.97 -6.67 -28.05
CA PRO A 125 23.38 -6.27 -28.16
C PRO A 125 23.59 -4.89 -28.79
N LEU A 126 22.66 -4.40 -29.63
CA LEU A 126 22.74 -3.08 -30.27
C LEU A 126 22.30 -1.95 -29.32
N HIS A 127 21.44 -2.27 -28.35
CA HIS A 127 20.95 -1.32 -27.35
C HIS A 127 21.19 -1.86 -25.93
N PRO A 128 22.46 -2.11 -25.55
CA PRO A 128 22.77 -2.75 -24.29
C PRO A 128 22.45 -1.81 -23.11
N PRO A 129 22.11 -2.36 -21.94
CA PRO A 129 22.01 -1.59 -20.73
C PRO A 129 23.35 -0.93 -20.38
N ARG A 130 23.27 0.21 -19.71
CA ARG A 130 24.42 1.07 -19.35
C ARG A 130 24.47 1.38 -17.86
N LEU A 131 23.31 1.47 -17.21
CA LEU A 131 23.20 1.86 -15.81
C LEU A 131 22.15 1.02 -15.11
N VAL A 132 22.47 0.58 -13.89
CA VAL A 132 21.52 0.06 -12.91
C VAL A 132 21.47 1.04 -11.74
N SER A 133 20.26 1.35 -11.27
CA SER A 133 20.04 2.06 -10.02
C SER A 133 19.16 1.21 -9.13
N VAL A 134 19.57 1.03 -7.88
CA VAL A 134 18.81 0.33 -6.86
C VAL A 134 18.49 1.31 -5.74
N ARG A 135 17.22 1.71 -5.66
CA ARG A 135 16.69 2.41 -4.49
C ARG A 135 16.31 1.39 -3.42
N VAL A 136 16.82 1.58 -2.21
CA VAL A 136 16.55 0.73 -1.06
C VAL A 136 15.61 1.46 -0.11
N ASP A 137 14.41 0.92 0.07
CA ASP A 137 13.44 1.37 1.07
C ASP A 137 13.50 0.40 2.28
N TRP A 138 13.71 0.92 3.50
CA TRP A 138 13.83 0.16 4.75
C TRP A 138 13.29 0.99 5.92
N ILE A 139 13.42 0.52 7.17
CA ILE A 139 12.91 1.23 8.37
C ILE A 139 13.57 2.60 8.61
N GLY A 140 14.75 2.85 8.03
CA GLY A 140 15.45 4.13 8.09
C GLY A 140 15.30 4.98 6.82
N GLU A 141 16.23 5.91 6.62
CA GLU A 141 16.22 6.79 5.45
C GLU A 141 16.57 6.00 4.17
N PRO A 142 15.74 6.06 3.11
CA PRO A 142 16.04 5.39 1.85
C PRO A 142 17.32 5.90 1.21
N PHE A 143 18.04 5.03 0.51
CA PHE A 143 19.25 5.39 -0.23
C PHE A 143 19.29 4.73 -1.60
N VAL A 144 20.21 5.16 -2.45
CA VAL A 144 20.36 4.68 -3.83
C VAL A 144 21.79 4.20 -4.07
N VAL A 145 21.92 3.07 -4.77
CA VAL A 145 23.20 2.54 -5.27
C VAL A 145 23.12 2.42 -6.78
N GLU A 146 24.11 3.00 -7.46
CA GLU A 146 24.21 2.99 -8.92
C GLU A 146 25.43 2.22 -9.39
N THR A 147 25.30 1.48 -10.49
CA THR A 147 26.38 0.67 -11.06
C THR A 147 26.32 0.74 -12.58
N LEU A 148 27.46 1.05 -13.21
CA LEU A 148 27.60 1.01 -14.66
C LEU A 148 27.74 -0.44 -15.14
N VAL A 149 27.04 -0.77 -16.22
CA VAL A 149 27.09 -2.11 -16.81
C VAL A 149 28.32 -2.24 -17.70
N SER A 150 29.20 -3.16 -17.35
CA SER A 150 30.45 -3.44 -18.06
C SER A 150 30.25 -4.43 -19.22
N SER A 151 31.26 -4.57 -20.09
CA SER A 151 31.22 -5.56 -21.18
C SER A 151 31.10 -7.01 -20.66
N SER A 152 31.76 -7.33 -19.53
CA SER A 152 31.65 -8.66 -18.92
C SER A 152 30.24 -8.95 -18.39
N ASP A 153 29.55 -7.94 -17.86
CA ASP A 153 28.16 -8.08 -17.39
C ASP A 153 27.20 -8.38 -18.55
N LEU A 154 27.41 -7.72 -19.70
CA LEU A 154 26.64 -7.97 -20.92
C LEU A 154 26.85 -9.39 -21.47
N GLU A 155 28.06 -9.91 -21.38
CA GLU A 155 28.36 -11.29 -21.73
C GLU A 155 27.67 -12.27 -20.77
N ALA A 156 27.74 -11.99 -19.47
CA ALA A 156 27.16 -12.80 -18.40
C ALA A 156 25.61 -12.74 -18.33
N GLY A 157 24.99 -11.71 -18.91
CA GLY A 157 23.54 -11.49 -18.89
C GLY A 157 23.01 -11.00 -17.54
N HIS A 158 23.89 -10.55 -16.65
CA HIS A 158 23.56 -10.01 -15.35
C HIS A 158 24.63 -9.03 -14.90
N VAL A 159 24.28 -8.17 -13.95
CA VAL A 159 25.19 -7.24 -13.29
C VAL A 159 25.03 -7.37 -11.78
N ASP A 160 26.16 -7.40 -11.09
CA ASP A 160 26.23 -7.52 -9.64
C ASP A 160 26.35 -6.10 -9.02
N VAL A 161 25.32 -5.69 -8.29
CA VAL A 161 25.28 -4.42 -7.57
C VAL A 161 25.81 -4.63 -6.16
N HIS A 162 26.95 -4.02 -5.85
CA HIS A 162 27.64 -4.20 -4.57
C HIS A 162 27.19 -3.16 -3.54
N PHE A 163 26.83 -3.63 -2.35
CA PHE A 163 26.51 -2.81 -1.19
C PHE A 163 27.65 -2.94 -0.18
N ASP A 164 28.36 -1.85 0.07
CA ASP A 164 29.55 -1.85 0.93
C ASP A 164 29.21 -1.68 2.42
N ASN A 165 30.24 -1.56 3.26
CA ASN A 165 30.09 -1.40 4.72
C ASN A 165 29.26 -0.17 5.14
N ARG A 166 29.08 0.83 4.27
CA ARG A 166 28.26 2.02 4.52
C ARG A 166 26.79 1.83 4.14
N GLN A 167 26.48 0.76 3.43
CA GLN A 167 25.16 0.46 2.85
C GLN A 167 24.59 -0.86 3.39
N THR A 168 25.03 -1.25 4.58
CA THR A 168 24.50 -2.43 5.28
C THR A 168 23.13 -2.12 5.90
N LEU A 169 22.33 -3.16 6.13
CA LEU A 169 20.95 -3.04 6.59
C LEU A 169 20.78 -3.72 7.96
N PRO A 170 19.91 -3.21 8.85
CA PRO A 170 19.56 -3.92 10.07
C PRO A 170 18.62 -5.11 9.76
N PRO A 171 18.40 -6.02 10.72
CA PRO A 171 17.40 -7.07 10.58
C PRO A 171 15.99 -6.49 10.31
N GLY A 172 15.24 -7.11 9.40
CA GLY A 172 13.91 -6.65 9.02
C GLY A 172 13.65 -6.75 7.51
N ALA A 173 12.53 -6.19 7.04
CA ALA A 173 12.23 -6.15 5.60
C ALA A 173 12.95 -4.98 4.92
N ALA A 174 13.54 -5.25 3.76
CA ALA A 174 14.10 -4.22 2.87
C ALA A 174 13.58 -4.42 1.45
N THR A 175 13.00 -3.38 0.86
CA THR A 175 12.53 -3.38 -0.53
C THR A 175 13.58 -2.73 -1.42
N PHE A 176 13.95 -3.45 -2.49
CA PHE A 176 14.87 -3.01 -3.52
C PHE A 176 14.07 -2.71 -4.80
N ARG A 177 14.10 -1.45 -5.22
CA ARG A 177 13.52 -1.00 -6.49
C ARG A 177 14.64 -0.80 -7.47
N VAL A 178 14.73 -1.71 -8.43
CA VAL A 178 15.77 -1.75 -9.45
C VAL A 178 15.25 -1.10 -10.72
N SER A 179 15.99 -0.14 -11.24
CA SER A 179 15.80 0.43 -12.57
C SER A 179 17.04 0.17 -13.43
N LEU A 180 16.82 -0.20 -14.69
CA LEU A 180 17.84 -0.48 -15.69
C LEU A 180 17.63 0.43 -16.89
N TRP A 181 18.67 1.13 -17.34
CA TRP A 181 18.61 2.02 -18.52
C TRP A 181 19.63 1.67 -19.59
N ASN A 182 19.31 2.02 -20.84
CA ASN A 182 20.24 2.00 -21.96
C ASN A 182 20.50 3.40 -22.51
N GLY A 183 21.45 3.51 -23.45
CA GLY A 183 21.80 4.78 -24.08
C GLY A 183 20.71 5.38 -24.98
N ALA A 184 19.63 4.65 -25.26
CA ALA A 184 18.47 5.12 -26.01
C ALA A 184 17.36 5.68 -25.10
N GLY A 185 17.57 5.70 -23.77
CA GLY A 185 16.60 6.19 -22.79
C GLY A 185 15.47 5.20 -22.45
N SER A 186 15.55 3.94 -22.92
CA SER A 186 14.60 2.90 -22.49
C SER A 186 14.90 2.46 -21.06
N GLU A 187 13.84 2.17 -20.30
CA GLU A 187 13.91 1.77 -18.89
C GLU A 187 13.19 0.42 -18.65
N ALA A 188 13.74 -0.41 -17.77
CA ALA A 188 13.05 -1.53 -17.16
C ALA A 188 13.07 -1.39 -15.63
N LYS A 189 11.98 -1.79 -14.96
CA LYS A 189 11.83 -1.72 -13.50
C LYS A 189 11.56 -3.09 -12.91
N TYR A 190 12.07 -3.34 -11.70
CA TYR A 190 11.84 -4.55 -10.95
C TYR A 190 11.82 -4.26 -9.44
N ARG A 191 10.93 -4.92 -8.72
CA ARG A 191 10.79 -4.81 -7.26
C ARG A 191 10.98 -6.18 -6.63
N ILE A 192 11.81 -6.22 -5.60
CA ILE A 192 12.01 -7.37 -4.73
C ILE A 192 12.08 -6.88 -3.28
N THR A 193 11.52 -7.66 -2.35
CA THR A 193 11.65 -7.42 -0.92
C THR A 193 12.36 -8.60 -0.30
N CYS A 194 13.46 -8.35 0.40
CA CYS A 194 14.17 -9.37 1.15
C CYS A 194 13.92 -9.20 2.65
N ALA A 195 13.82 -10.31 3.37
CA ALA A 195 14.06 -10.36 4.80
C ALA A 195 15.57 -10.32 5.04
N VAL A 196 16.06 -9.21 5.59
CA VAL A 196 17.42 -9.06 6.07
C VAL A 196 17.55 -9.88 7.36
N LEU A 197 18.30 -10.98 7.27
CA LEU A 197 18.48 -11.92 8.37
C LEU A 197 19.54 -11.40 9.34
N PRO A 198 19.40 -11.64 10.66
CA PRO A 198 20.38 -11.15 11.60
C PRO A 198 21.71 -11.90 11.45
N SER A 199 22.83 -11.21 11.59
CA SER A 199 24.18 -11.83 11.55
C SER A 199 24.57 -12.55 12.85
N ASN A 200 23.72 -12.42 13.88
CA ASN A 200 23.82 -13.06 15.19
C ASN A 200 22.41 -13.56 15.58
N PRO A 201 22.29 -14.62 16.40
CA PRO A 201 21.67 -15.88 15.95
C PRO A 201 20.16 -15.81 15.68
N PHE A 202 19.42 -14.97 16.41
CA PHE A 202 17.97 -14.99 16.37
C PHE A 202 17.39 -13.63 16.78
N SER A 203 16.37 -13.14 16.05
CA SER A 203 15.74 -11.85 16.34
C SER A 203 14.23 -11.90 16.19
N LEU A 204 13.53 -11.05 16.96
CA LEU A 204 12.09 -10.82 16.85
C LEU A 204 11.83 -9.39 16.37
N GLY A 205 11.11 -9.25 15.26
CA GLY A 205 10.64 -7.98 14.73
C GLY A 205 9.12 -7.86 14.85
N LEU A 206 8.64 -6.64 15.10
CA LEU A 206 7.22 -6.31 15.09
C LEU A 206 6.89 -5.35 13.94
N SER A 207 5.70 -5.52 13.38
CA SER A 207 5.12 -4.60 12.39
C SER A 207 3.62 -4.48 12.63
N PRO A 208 2.95 -3.42 12.13
CA PRO A 208 1.49 -3.32 12.20
C PRO A 208 0.83 -4.49 11.46
N ASN A 209 -0.32 -4.98 11.95
CA ASN A 209 -1.11 -6.02 11.28
C ASN A 209 -2.53 -5.53 11.01
N GLY A 210 -2.79 -5.12 9.77
CA GLY A 210 -4.03 -4.44 9.40
C GLY A 210 -3.86 -2.95 9.56
N ASP A 211 -4.43 -2.42 10.64
CA ASP A 211 -4.49 -0.99 10.89
C ASP A 211 -3.11 -0.43 11.29
N VAL A 212 -2.65 0.54 10.51
CA VAL A 212 -1.35 1.19 10.66
C VAL A 212 -1.53 2.66 10.83
N VAL A 213 -0.65 3.28 11.61
CA VAL A 213 -0.54 4.73 11.64
C VAL A 213 0.40 5.20 10.54
N THR A 214 -0.16 5.77 9.47
CA THR A 214 0.63 6.11 8.28
C THR A 214 1.60 7.25 8.57
N GLY A 215 2.85 7.13 8.14
CA GLY A 215 3.90 8.13 8.38
C GLY A 215 4.79 7.86 9.59
N THR A 216 4.37 7.00 10.52
CA THR A 216 5.23 6.46 11.59
C THR A 216 4.94 4.98 11.72
N TRP A 217 5.86 4.09 11.35
CA TRP A 217 5.68 2.63 11.35
C TRP A 217 5.23 2.07 12.73
N SER A 218 3.94 2.22 13.06
CA SER A 218 3.34 2.05 14.40
C SER A 218 2.02 1.30 14.27
N ALA A 219 1.73 0.45 15.25
CA ALA A 219 0.43 -0.22 15.33
C ALA A 219 -0.66 0.80 15.69
N ARG A 220 -1.85 0.64 15.11
CA ARG A 220 -3.00 1.48 15.45
C ARG A 220 -3.90 0.78 16.46
N GLY A 221 -4.26 1.49 17.52
CA GLY A 221 -5.44 1.14 18.32
C GLY A 221 -6.68 1.68 17.63
N VAL A 222 -7.60 0.80 17.23
CA VAL A 222 -8.86 1.16 16.57
C VAL A 222 -10.00 0.97 17.56
N ARG A 223 -10.86 1.97 17.70
CA ARG A 223 -11.98 1.88 18.63
C ARG A 223 -13.14 1.13 18.00
N HIS A 224 -13.63 0.14 18.74
CA HIS A 224 -14.86 -0.58 18.41
C HIS A 224 -15.79 -0.55 19.63
N ALA A 225 -16.74 0.40 19.62
CA ALA A 225 -17.65 0.67 20.72
C ALA A 225 -16.92 0.96 22.05
N GLU A 226 -17.03 0.05 23.02
CA GLU A 226 -16.45 0.18 24.37
C GLU A 226 -15.10 -0.57 24.49
N ALA A 227 -14.37 -0.75 23.39
CA ALA A 227 -13.06 -1.39 23.38
C ALA A 227 -12.12 -0.79 22.31
N TYR A 228 -10.82 -1.04 22.49
CA TYR A 228 -9.81 -0.83 21.45
C TYR A 228 -9.25 -2.17 20.98
N ASP A 229 -9.17 -2.35 19.67
CA ASP A 229 -8.46 -3.47 19.05
C ASP A 229 -7.11 -2.99 18.51
N THR A 230 -6.05 -3.76 18.72
CA THR A 230 -4.69 -3.43 18.20
C THR A 230 -4.04 -4.68 17.62
N GLY A 231 -3.69 -4.63 16.34
CA GLY A 231 -3.05 -5.73 15.61
C GLY A 231 -1.55 -5.54 15.41
N VAL A 232 -0.75 -6.55 15.78
CA VAL A 232 0.69 -6.60 15.47
C VAL A 232 1.07 -7.90 14.77
N ALA A 233 1.92 -7.81 13.75
CA ALA A 233 2.56 -8.94 13.10
C ALA A 233 3.93 -9.18 13.75
N VAL A 234 4.17 -10.44 14.12
CA VAL A 234 5.41 -10.95 14.71
C VAL A 234 6.21 -11.66 13.63
N THR A 235 7.48 -11.28 13.48
CA THR A 235 8.43 -11.99 12.61
C THR A 235 9.63 -12.46 13.40
N LEU A 236 9.83 -13.76 13.45
CA LEU A 236 11.05 -14.36 13.97
C LEU A 236 12.01 -14.61 12.81
N SER A 237 13.26 -14.16 12.95
CA SER A 237 14.29 -14.29 11.92
C SER A 237 15.49 -15.04 12.46
N ASN A 238 15.94 -16.04 11.70
CA ASN A 238 17.05 -16.91 12.05
C ASN A 238 18.22 -16.69 11.10
N GLY A 239 19.34 -16.24 11.65
CA GLY A 239 20.59 -16.05 10.91
C GLY A 239 21.44 -17.32 10.82
N ASP A 240 21.16 -18.32 11.66
CA ASP A 240 21.98 -19.51 11.81
C ASP A 240 21.68 -20.57 10.73
N GLY A 241 22.66 -21.45 10.50
CA GLY A 241 22.55 -22.59 9.59
C GLY A 241 21.75 -23.78 10.14
N ALA A 242 21.24 -23.68 11.37
CA ALA A 242 20.39 -24.69 12.00
C ALA A 242 19.02 -24.10 12.31
N ASN A 243 17.98 -24.95 12.35
CA ASN A 243 16.65 -24.52 12.76
C ASN A 243 16.64 -24.11 14.24
N VAL A 244 15.86 -23.08 14.56
CA VAL A 244 15.65 -22.62 15.94
C VAL A 244 14.24 -23.00 16.38
N ALA A 245 14.13 -23.82 17.43
CA ALA A 245 12.86 -24.15 18.06
C ALA A 245 12.50 -23.07 19.10
N VAL A 246 11.24 -22.66 19.08
CA VAL A 246 10.70 -21.59 19.93
C VAL A 246 9.40 -22.06 20.57
N HIS A 247 9.25 -21.74 21.85
CA HIS A 247 8.01 -21.97 22.56
C HIS A 247 6.87 -21.20 21.90
N SER A 248 5.68 -21.80 21.90
CA SER A 248 4.47 -21.17 21.37
C SER A 248 3.95 -20.06 22.27
N GLN A 249 4.30 -20.11 23.57
CA GLN A 249 3.97 -19.09 24.55
C GLN A 249 4.83 -17.83 24.37
N PHE A 250 4.20 -16.69 24.59
CA PHE A 250 4.86 -15.38 24.60
C PHE A 250 4.36 -14.53 25.76
N ILE A 251 5.19 -13.56 26.14
CA ILE A 251 4.83 -12.51 27.09
C ILE A 251 4.64 -11.23 26.29
N TRP A 252 3.58 -10.50 26.59
CA TRP A 252 3.33 -9.18 26.00
C TRP A 252 3.27 -8.13 27.10
N LYS A 253 3.77 -6.94 26.79
CA LYS A 253 3.76 -5.77 27.69
C LYS A 253 3.41 -4.52 26.90
N PHE A 254 2.47 -3.75 27.42
CA PHE A 254 2.23 -2.38 27.00
C PHE A 254 2.95 -1.45 27.98
N TRP A 255 3.84 -0.64 27.44
CA TRP A 255 4.60 0.36 28.17
C TRP A 255 4.00 1.74 27.90
N GLY A 256 3.92 2.59 28.93
CA GLY A 256 3.30 3.92 28.80
C GLY A 256 4.18 4.97 28.09
N SER A 257 5.33 4.54 27.59
CA SER A 257 6.28 5.29 26.76
C SER A 257 7.16 4.23 26.07
N GLY A 258 8.49 4.35 26.09
CA GLY A 258 9.40 3.31 25.61
C GLY A 258 9.50 2.07 26.52
N VAL A 259 10.06 0.99 25.99
CA VAL A 259 10.40 -0.23 26.75
C VAL A 259 11.31 0.13 27.94
N GLY A 260 11.00 -0.42 29.12
CA GLY A 260 11.73 -0.13 30.35
C GLY A 260 11.24 1.10 31.13
N SER A 261 10.16 1.74 30.67
CA SER A 261 9.46 2.78 31.44
C SER A 261 8.58 2.14 32.54
N TYR A 262 7.27 2.41 32.55
CA TYR A 262 6.31 1.74 33.43
C TYR A 262 5.34 0.91 32.60
N ILE A 263 4.92 -0.23 33.17
CA ILE A 263 4.00 -1.15 32.54
C ILE A 263 2.58 -0.61 32.74
N VAL A 264 1.87 -0.40 31.64
CA VAL A 264 0.44 -0.10 31.61
C VAL A 264 -0.35 -1.37 31.85
N GLU A 265 -0.02 -2.42 31.11
CA GLU A 265 -0.64 -3.72 31.19
C GLU A 265 0.31 -4.78 30.64
N GLN A 266 0.21 -6.01 31.14
CA GLN A 266 0.99 -7.13 30.65
C GLN A 266 0.23 -8.43 30.79
N GLY A 267 0.60 -9.42 30.00
CA GLY A 267 0.05 -10.75 30.10
C GLY A 267 0.85 -11.75 29.29
N SER A 268 0.25 -12.90 29.09
CA SER A 268 0.79 -13.97 28.25
C SER A 268 -0.21 -14.37 27.17
N GLY A 269 0.29 -14.91 26.08
CA GLY A 269 -0.52 -15.57 25.06
C GLY A 269 0.18 -16.79 24.51
N ASP A 270 -0.47 -17.50 23.58
CA ASP A 270 0.04 -18.73 23.00
C ASP A 270 -0.40 -18.83 21.53
N PHE A 271 0.53 -19.12 20.62
CA PHE A 271 0.22 -19.42 19.21
C PHE A 271 -0.37 -20.83 19.00
N GLY A 272 -0.41 -21.65 20.05
CA GLY A 272 -1.06 -22.96 20.09
C GLY A 272 -0.31 -24.09 19.39
N VAL A 273 0.82 -23.80 18.73
CA VAL A 273 1.65 -24.81 18.06
C VAL A 273 3.13 -24.50 18.26
N ALA A 274 3.95 -25.55 18.36
CA ALA A 274 5.40 -25.42 18.41
C ALA A 274 5.93 -24.64 17.19
N ILE A 275 6.84 -23.70 17.42
CA ILE A 275 7.38 -22.84 16.38
C ILE A 275 8.78 -23.35 16.02
N SER A 276 9.01 -23.58 14.74
CA SER A 276 10.33 -23.94 14.19
C SER A 276 10.70 -22.92 13.12
N VAL A 277 11.72 -22.11 13.41
CA VAL A 277 12.23 -21.12 12.46
C VAL A 277 13.34 -21.79 11.64
N PRO A 278 13.18 -21.89 10.30
CA PRO A 278 14.14 -22.61 9.48
C PRO A 278 15.51 -21.94 9.50
N ALA A 279 16.56 -22.74 9.25
CA ALA A 279 17.92 -22.26 9.00
C ALA A 279 17.90 -21.16 7.92
N HIS A 280 18.58 -20.04 8.19
CA HIS A 280 18.58 -18.85 7.34
C HIS A 280 17.17 -18.43 6.87
N GLY A 281 16.20 -18.41 7.79
CA GLY A 281 14.79 -18.31 7.44
C GLY A 281 13.99 -17.42 8.39
N THR A 282 12.69 -17.32 8.10
CA THR A 282 11.75 -16.58 8.94
C THR A 282 10.52 -17.39 9.29
N TRP A 283 9.88 -17.01 10.39
CA TRP A 283 8.55 -17.45 10.78
C TRP A 283 7.69 -16.22 11.07
N GLY A 284 6.40 -16.29 10.75
CA GLY A 284 5.47 -15.16 10.91
C GLY A 284 4.18 -15.56 11.61
N GLY A 285 3.67 -14.65 12.43
CA GLY A 285 2.34 -14.72 13.05
C GLY A 285 1.78 -13.33 13.27
N TRP A 286 0.54 -13.23 13.72
CA TRP A 286 -0.01 -11.99 14.27
C TRP A 286 -0.68 -12.22 15.60
N ILE A 287 -0.72 -11.15 16.39
CA ILE A 287 -1.38 -11.05 17.69
C ILE A 287 -2.33 -9.86 17.59
N SER A 288 -3.59 -10.05 17.95
CA SER A 288 -4.56 -8.97 18.15
C SER A 288 -4.87 -8.86 19.63
N PHE A 289 -4.85 -7.63 20.13
CA PHE A 289 -5.21 -7.28 21.49
C PHE A 289 -6.60 -6.66 21.49
N HIS A 290 -7.53 -7.27 22.22
CA HIS A 290 -8.84 -6.69 22.49
C HIS A 290 -8.83 -6.09 23.90
N SER A 291 -8.94 -4.76 23.98
CA SER A 291 -8.74 -3.97 25.19
C SER A 291 -10.05 -3.30 25.60
N PRO A 292 -10.88 -3.94 26.45
CA PRO A 292 -12.19 -3.43 26.81
C PRO A 292 -12.09 -2.23 27.76
N LYS A 293 -13.16 -1.44 27.83
CA LYS A 293 -13.29 -0.35 28.79
C LYS A 293 -13.03 -0.81 30.20
N GLY A 294 -12.13 -0.10 30.86
CA GLY A 294 -11.64 -0.45 32.20
C GLY A 294 -10.34 -1.25 32.19
N SER A 295 -9.78 -1.61 31.03
CA SER A 295 -8.39 -2.08 30.94
C SER A 295 -7.39 -0.91 30.99
N GLY A 296 -6.12 -1.20 31.30
CA GLY A 296 -5.08 -0.18 31.33
C GLY A 296 -4.78 0.35 29.94
N ILE A 297 -4.75 -0.55 28.95
CA ILE A 297 -4.55 -0.21 27.53
C ILE A 297 -5.66 0.72 27.05
N PHE A 298 -6.93 0.39 27.34
CA PHE A 298 -8.06 1.26 27.02
C PHE A 298 -7.88 2.66 27.61
N GLY A 299 -7.55 2.75 28.91
CA GLY A 299 -7.38 4.03 29.58
C GLY A 299 -6.27 4.90 28.97
N PHE A 300 -5.22 4.28 28.42
CA PHE A 300 -4.14 5.00 27.73
C PHE A 300 -4.56 5.55 26.37
N TYR A 301 -5.21 4.72 25.55
CA TYR A 301 -5.74 5.16 24.25
C TYR A 301 -6.82 6.24 24.43
N ASP A 302 -7.74 6.07 25.36
CA ASP A 302 -8.79 7.05 25.70
C ASP A 302 -8.20 8.36 26.27
N SER A 303 -7.07 8.26 26.98
CA SER A 303 -6.28 9.42 27.44
C SER A 303 -5.33 9.99 26.39
N LYS A 304 -5.36 9.48 25.15
CA LYS A 304 -4.62 10.03 24.00
C LYS A 304 -3.11 9.92 24.14
N LYS A 305 -2.62 8.83 24.75
CA LYS A 305 -1.19 8.61 24.98
C LYS A 305 -0.66 7.49 24.10
N ASP A 306 0.51 7.72 23.52
CA ASP A 306 1.28 6.69 22.84
C ASP A 306 1.77 5.65 23.84
N MET A 307 1.79 4.40 23.39
CA MET A 307 2.35 3.26 24.11
C MET A 307 3.43 2.58 23.28
N THR A 308 4.21 1.71 23.92
CA THR A 308 5.06 0.75 23.22
C THR A 308 4.61 -0.66 23.56
N ILE A 309 4.35 -1.45 22.53
CA ILE A 309 4.11 -2.89 22.67
C ILE A 309 5.45 -3.58 22.63
N GLU A 310 5.74 -4.42 23.62
CA GLU A 310 6.86 -5.36 23.61
C GLU A 310 6.31 -6.79 23.60
N ILE A 311 6.83 -7.61 22.67
CA ILE A 311 6.60 -9.05 22.67
C ILE A 311 7.92 -9.74 23.00
N GLN A 312 7.87 -10.68 23.94
CA GLN A 312 8.99 -11.51 24.35
C GLN A 312 8.65 -12.98 24.09
N MET A 313 9.57 -13.70 23.44
CA MET A 313 9.46 -15.13 23.16
C MET A 313 10.73 -15.84 23.60
N THR A 314 10.61 -17.12 23.96
CA THR A 314 11.73 -17.91 24.48
C THR A 314 11.97 -19.12 23.57
N THR A 315 13.21 -19.31 23.17
CA THR A 315 13.68 -20.49 22.43
C THR A 315 13.76 -21.70 23.36
N ASP A 316 13.72 -22.92 22.81
CA ASP A 316 13.80 -24.17 23.60
C ASP A 316 15.12 -24.30 24.39
N ASP A 317 16.18 -23.61 23.94
CA ASP A 317 17.48 -23.53 24.65
C ASP A 317 17.50 -22.48 25.78
N GLY A 318 16.38 -21.80 26.03
CA GLY A 318 16.20 -20.85 27.13
C GLY A 318 16.58 -19.40 26.82
N ARG A 319 17.00 -19.05 25.60
CA ARG A 319 17.24 -17.65 25.22
C ARG A 319 15.92 -16.92 25.02
N THR A 320 15.82 -15.71 25.55
CA THR A 320 14.67 -14.82 25.29
C THR A 320 15.03 -13.81 24.22
N VAL A 321 14.16 -13.65 23.23
CA VAL A 321 14.20 -12.57 22.24
C VAL A 321 13.00 -11.68 22.42
N SER A 322 13.18 -10.39 22.19
CA SER A 322 12.09 -9.42 22.21
C SER A 322 12.14 -8.48 21.02
N GLY A 323 10.97 -7.94 20.69
CA GLY A 323 10.78 -6.90 19.69
C GLY A 323 9.75 -5.92 20.21
N SER A 324 9.82 -4.68 19.74
CA SER A 324 8.89 -3.63 20.16
C SER A 324 8.41 -2.77 19.01
N ILE A 325 7.23 -2.19 19.17
CA ILE A 325 6.62 -1.25 18.22
C ILE A 325 5.81 -0.21 18.99
N THR A 326 5.84 1.04 18.53
CA THR A 326 4.95 2.08 19.06
C THR A 326 3.51 1.76 18.66
N ALA A 327 2.58 2.00 19.58
CA ALA A 327 1.16 1.86 19.34
C ALA A 327 0.42 3.13 19.77
N ARG A 328 -0.46 3.63 18.91
CA ARG A 328 -1.18 4.90 19.12
C ARG A 328 -2.53 4.89 18.41
N THR A 329 -3.41 5.80 18.77
CA THR A 329 -4.66 6.08 18.06
C THR A 329 -4.45 7.17 17.00
N MET A 330 -5.42 7.35 16.11
CA MET A 330 -5.45 8.48 15.17
C MET A 330 -6.47 9.52 15.64
N PHE A 331 -6.38 10.74 15.10
CA PHE A 331 -7.56 11.61 15.13
C PHE A 331 -8.64 11.02 14.25
N ARG A 332 -9.91 11.17 14.63
CA ARG A 332 -11.04 10.73 13.81
C ARG A 332 -12.12 11.78 13.73
N PHE A 333 -12.93 11.69 12.70
CA PHE A 333 -14.23 12.35 12.62
C PHE A 333 -15.21 11.38 11.94
N GLY A 334 -16.50 11.66 12.01
CA GLY A 334 -17.49 10.88 11.28
C GLY A 334 -17.91 11.56 9.99
N VAL A 335 -18.23 10.78 8.96
CA VAL A 335 -18.77 11.27 7.69
C VAL A 335 -20.02 10.49 7.31
N ASN A 336 -21.09 11.20 7.00
CA ASN A 336 -22.28 10.64 6.38
C ASN A 336 -22.12 10.70 4.87
N VAL A 337 -21.83 9.57 4.24
CA VAL A 337 -21.72 9.50 2.78
C VAL A 337 -23.12 9.23 2.23
N THR A 338 -23.74 10.28 1.69
CA THR A 338 -25.16 10.25 1.30
C THR A 338 -25.32 10.28 -0.21
N GLY A 339 -25.78 9.18 -0.81
CA GLY A 339 -26.18 9.15 -2.22
C GLY A 339 -27.49 9.90 -2.44
N VAL A 340 -27.46 10.96 -3.25
CA VAL A 340 -28.61 11.80 -3.56
C VAL A 340 -29.38 11.20 -4.74
N ALA A 341 -30.70 11.00 -4.58
CA ALA A 341 -31.49 10.11 -5.44
C ALA A 341 -30.90 8.68 -5.47
N GLY A 342 -30.87 8.04 -4.30
CA GLY A 342 -30.20 6.76 -4.09
C GLY A 342 -30.68 5.63 -5.02
N GLU A 343 -31.93 5.67 -5.46
CA GLU A 343 -32.48 4.69 -6.41
C GLU A 343 -31.85 4.79 -7.81
N ASP A 344 -31.20 5.91 -8.14
CA ASP A 344 -30.47 6.07 -9.40
C ASP A 344 -29.05 5.49 -9.36
N PHE A 345 -28.56 5.12 -8.18
CA PHE A 345 -27.29 4.38 -8.03
C PHE A 345 -27.56 2.88 -8.22
N THR A 346 -26.84 2.28 -9.15
CA THR A 346 -26.79 0.82 -9.29
C THR A 346 -26.03 0.18 -8.14
N ASP A 347 -26.23 -1.11 -7.89
CA ASP A 347 -25.46 -1.88 -6.88
C ASP A 347 -23.95 -1.74 -7.07
N GLN A 348 -23.49 -1.66 -8.33
CA GLN A 348 -22.07 -1.47 -8.66
C GLN A 348 -21.59 -0.04 -8.35
N GLU A 349 -22.41 0.98 -8.59
CA GLU A 349 -22.06 2.37 -8.23
C GLU A 349 -22.03 2.55 -6.70
N TRP A 350 -22.89 1.86 -5.94
CA TRP A 350 -22.79 1.81 -4.47
C TRP A 350 -21.49 1.16 -4.00
N ALA A 351 -21.09 0.05 -4.61
CA ALA A 351 -19.80 -0.57 -4.32
C ALA A 351 -18.60 0.33 -4.70
N ASP A 352 -18.70 1.07 -5.81
CA ASP A 352 -17.66 2.02 -6.21
C ASP A 352 -17.62 3.25 -5.26
N LEU A 353 -18.75 3.64 -4.66
CA LEU A 353 -18.83 4.73 -3.67
C LEU A 353 -18.19 4.32 -2.33
N ASP A 354 -18.45 3.11 -1.84
CA ASP A 354 -17.75 2.55 -0.67
C ASP A 354 -16.23 2.51 -0.91
N ALA A 355 -15.81 2.09 -2.11
CA ALA A 355 -14.41 2.12 -2.52
C ALA A 355 -13.84 3.55 -2.53
N ALA A 356 -14.61 4.55 -3.00
CA ALA A 356 -14.21 5.96 -2.98
C ALA A 356 -14.02 6.48 -1.55
N ALA A 357 -14.93 6.17 -0.62
CA ALA A 357 -14.77 6.51 0.79
C ALA A 357 -13.51 5.86 1.41
N GLY A 358 -13.18 4.63 1.00
CA GLY A 358 -11.92 3.97 1.35
C GLY A 358 -10.67 4.70 0.82
N VAL A 359 -10.71 5.23 -0.40
CA VAL A 359 -9.66 6.08 -0.96
C VAL A 359 -9.50 7.36 -0.14
N THR A 360 -10.61 8.06 0.15
CA THR A 360 -10.60 9.25 0.99
C THR A 360 -9.98 8.97 2.36
N ARG A 361 -10.39 7.87 3.02
CA ARG A 361 -9.81 7.45 4.31
C ARG A 361 -8.30 7.29 4.21
N THR A 362 -7.82 6.60 3.18
CA THR A 362 -6.38 6.40 2.94
C THR A 362 -5.63 7.73 2.76
N ILE A 363 -6.25 8.75 2.17
CA ILE A 363 -5.64 10.09 2.01
C ILE A 363 -5.41 10.75 3.37
N TYR A 364 -6.43 10.77 4.23
CA TYR A 364 -6.33 11.36 5.58
C TYR A 364 -5.40 10.56 6.49
N GLU A 365 -5.43 9.22 6.38
CA GLU A 365 -4.64 8.34 7.23
C GLU A 365 -3.15 8.57 7.04
N ARG A 366 -2.70 9.05 5.87
CA ARG A 366 -1.32 9.52 5.60
C ARG A 366 -0.84 10.64 6.53
N ARG A 367 -1.76 11.29 7.23
CA ARG A 367 -1.51 12.35 8.21
C ARG A 367 -2.22 12.09 9.53
N ASP A 368 -2.28 10.83 9.97
CA ASP A 368 -2.76 10.46 11.32
C ASP A 368 -4.20 10.90 11.61
N ILE A 369 -5.03 11.02 10.58
CA ILE A 369 -6.47 11.29 10.67
C ILE A 369 -7.21 10.15 9.96
N THR A 370 -8.24 9.60 10.57
CA THR A 370 -9.15 8.62 9.98
C THR A 370 -10.57 9.18 9.98
N PHE A 371 -11.51 8.49 9.34
CA PHE A 371 -12.92 8.74 9.61
C PHE A 371 -13.78 7.48 9.48
N ASP A 372 -14.88 7.51 10.24
CA ASP A 372 -15.95 6.52 10.17
C ASP A 372 -16.94 6.93 9.10
N VAL A 373 -17.45 5.95 8.35
CA VAL A 373 -18.46 6.16 7.32
C VAL A 373 -19.80 5.67 7.83
N ASP A 374 -20.82 6.51 7.68
CA ASP A 374 -22.23 6.12 7.77
C ASP A 374 -22.86 6.29 6.39
N ASP A 375 -23.13 5.18 5.71
CA ASP A 375 -23.70 5.18 4.36
C ASP A 375 -25.20 5.47 4.41
N ARG A 376 -25.61 6.44 3.58
CA ARG A 376 -27.00 6.90 3.54
C ARG A 376 -27.45 7.15 2.12
N TYR A 377 -28.76 7.32 1.96
CA TYR A 377 -29.31 7.83 0.72
C TYR A 377 -30.55 8.69 0.95
N ILE A 378 -30.77 9.61 0.02
CA ILE A 378 -32.01 10.38 -0.10
C ILE A 378 -32.84 9.76 -1.22
N PRO A 379 -34.08 9.31 -0.95
CA PRO A 379 -34.96 8.78 -1.98
C PRO A 379 -35.29 9.83 -3.05
N VAL A 380 -35.39 9.42 -4.33
CA VAL A 380 -35.84 10.26 -5.45
C VAL A 380 -37.14 11.01 -5.12
N ALA A 381 -38.08 10.35 -4.46
CA ALA A 381 -39.37 10.97 -4.08
C ALA A 381 -39.25 12.09 -3.03
N LYS A 382 -38.10 12.24 -2.37
CA LYS A 382 -37.86 13.21 -1.29
C LYS A 382 -36.80 14.25 -1.62
N VAL A 383 -35.98 14.02 -2.65
CA VAL A 383 -34.81 14.84 -2.97
C VAL A 383 -35.12 16.28 -3.38
N GLY A 384 -36.36 16.59 -3.76
CA GLY A 384 -36.81 17.97 -3.98
C GLY A 384 -36.19 18.69 -5.18
N GLY A 385 -35.47 17.97 -6.06
CA GLY A 385 -34.78 18.53 -7.22
C GLY A 385 -33.26 18.53 -7.11
N TYR A 386 -32.70 18.29 -5.91
CA TYR A 386 -31.26 18.39 -5.63
C TYR A 386 -30.39 17.26 -6.24
N GLU A 387 -30.93 16.49 -7.18
CA GLU A 387 -30.20 15.45 -7.92
C GLU A 387 -29.10 16.07 -8.77
N ILE A 388 -29.41 17.22 -9.37
CA ILE A 388 -28.52 18.03 -10.18
C ILE A 388 -28.48 19.41 -9.55
N ILE A 389 -27.30 19.87 -9.14
CA ILE A 389 -27.15 21.19 -8.52
C ILE A 389 -26.84 22.23 -9.60
N ASP A 390 -27.79 23.12 -9.85
CA ASP A 390 -27.70 24.17 -10.89
C ASP A 390 -27.33 25.55 -10.32
N SER A 391 -27.37 25.74 -9.00
CA SER A 391 -26.99 27.00 -8.35
C SER A 391 -26.39 26.81 -6.95
N PHE A 392 -25.64 27.81 -6.46
CA PHE A 392 -25.16 27.82 -5.07
C PHE A 392 -26.31 27.88 -4.06
N ASP A 393 -27.40 28.58 -4.38
CA ASP A 393 -28.59 28.64 -3.51
C ASP A 393 -29.22 27.25 -3.33
N GLU A 394 -29.32 26.47 -4.42
CA GLU A 394 -29.82 25.10 -4.38
C GLU A 394 -28.94 24.17 -3.54
N PHE A 395 -27.62 24.30 -3.67
CA PHE A 395 -26.65 23.62 -2.82
C PHE A 395 -26.89 23.90 -1.33
N HIS A 396 -27.01 25.18 -0.95
CA HIS A 396 -27.24 25.59 0.43
C HIS A 396 -28.61 25.09 0.95
N HIS A 397 -29.63 25.03 0.10
CA HIS A 397 -30.92 24.44 0.47
C HIS A 397 -30.83 22.93 0.71
N LEU A 398 -30.08 22.18 -0.10
CA LEU A 398 -29.82 20.75 0.14
C LEU A 398 -29.19 20.53 1.53
N LEU A 399 -28.16 21.31 1.89
CA LEU A 399 -27.53 21.22 3.20
C LEU A 399 -28.52 21.57 4.32
N SER A 400 -29.27 22.66 4.16
CA SER A 400 -30.27 23.07 5.15
C SER A 400 -31.36 22.02 5.37
N ASP A 401 -31.80 21.33 4.31
CA ASP A 401 -32.89 20.37 4.37
C ASP A 401 -32.45 19.01 4.94
N TRP A 402 -31.19 18.61 4.69
CA TRP A 402 -30.73 17.24 4.93
C TRP A 402 -29.60 17.08 5.96
N SER A 403 -28.84 18.13 6.27
CA SER A 403 -27.80 18.08 7.32
C SER A 403 -28.36 18.35 8.73
N GLY A 404 -29.61 17.97 9.00
CA GLY A 404 -30.37 18.38 10.20
C GLY A 404 -30.17 17.48 11.43
N PRO A 405 -30.66 17.88 12.62
CA PRO A 405 -30.37 17.27 13.93
C PRO A 405 -30.87 15.82 14.15
N GLY A 406 -31.44 15.19 13.12
CA GLY A 406 -31.98 13.82 13.16
C GLY A 406 -31.01 12.75 12.66
N THR A 407 -29.78 13.12 12.36
CA THR A 407 -28.72 12.24 11.85
C THR A 407 -27.64 11.99 12.92
N SER A 408 -26.69 11.07 12.65
CA SER A 408 -25.49 10.91 13.50
C SER A 408 -24.66 12.20 13.57
N ASP A 409 -23.85 12.32 14.63
CA ASP A 409 -22.87 13.39 14.86
C ASP A 409 -21.66 13.27 13.89
N ASN A 410 -21.90 13.47 12.59
CA ASN A 410 -20.93 13.29 11.51
C ASN A 410 -21.05 14.43 10.48
N ILE A 411 -19.97 14.77 9.76
CA ILE A 411 -20.00 15.72 8.63
C ILE A 411 -20.79 15.10 7.47
N ASP A 412 -21.74 15.83 6.87
CA ASP A 412 -22.49 15.35 5.71
C ASP A 412 -21.73 15.58 4.39
N ALA A 413 -21.53 14.49 3.64
CA ALA A 413 -20.98 14.50 2.28
C ALA A 413 -22.02 13.92 1.31
N PHE A 414 -22.63 14.80 0.53
CA PHE A 414 -23.69 14.45 -0.41
C PHE A 414 -23.13 14.17 -1.80
N ILE A 415 -23.44 13.00 -2.34
CA ILE A 415 -23.01 12.58 -3.68
C ILE A 415 -24.15 12.79 -4.66
N VAL A 416 -24.08 13.88 -5.43
CA VAL A 416 -25.11 14.31 -6.38
C VAL A 416 -24.83 13.78 -7.80
N GLN A 417 -25.85 13.75 -8.67
CA GLN A 417 -25.69 13.24 -10.03
C GLN A 417 -24.74 14.12 -10.85
N SER A 418 -24.85 15.45 -10.73
CA SER A 418 -23.96 16.43 -11.36
C SER A 418 -24.06 17.81 -10.71
N ILE A 419 -23.04 18.63 -10.94
CA ILE A 419 -22.99 20.05 -10.56
C ILE A 419 -22.81 20.85 -11.84
N ASN A 420 -23.74 21.76 -12.12
CA ASN A 420 -23.72 22.62 -13.31
C ASN A 420 -23.39 24.09 -12.98
N VAL A 421 -22.97 24.34 -11.74
CA VAL A 421 -22.59 25.67 -11.27
C VAL A 421 -21.23 26.07 -11.86
N GLY A 422 -21.11 27.30 -12.38
CA GLY A 422 -19.82 27.94 -12.65
C GLY A 422 -18.96 27.36 -13.80
N GLY A 423 -19.40 26.31 -14.49
CA GLY A 423 -18.76 25.83 -15.72
C GLY A 423 -17.49 24.99 -15.53
N GLY A 424 -17.46 24.11 -14.53
CA GLY A 424 -16.35 23.16 -14.32
C GLY A 424 -16.12 22.75 -12.87
N VAL A 425 -17.12 22.94 -12.00
CA VAL A 425 -17.05 22.59 -10.58
C VAL A 425 -17.61 21.19 -10.40
N ASP A 426 -16.91 20.34 -9.65
CA ASP A 426 -17.32 18.98 -9.34
C ASP A 426 -17.44 18.71 -7.83
N GLY A 427 -17.05 19.66 -6.97
CA GLY A 427 -17.34 19.66 -5.55
C GLY A 427 -17.58 21.07 -5.01
N ILE A 428 -18.35 21.19 -3.93
CA ILE A 428 -18.62 22.46 -3.24
C ILE A 428 -18.66 22.21 -1.73
N ASP A 429 -17.92 23.01 -0.97
CA ASP A 429 -18.00 23.08 0.47
C ASP A 429 -19.00 24.14 0.94
N GLY A 430 -19.66 23.89 2.08
CA GLY A 430 -20.61 24.85 2.66
C GLY A 430 -19.91 26.10 3.18
N SER A 431 -18.75 25.92 3.82
CA SER A 431 -17.91 27.00 4.33
C SER A 431 -16.51 26.49 4.73
N VAL A 432 -15.54 27.41 4.80
CA VAL A 432 -14.16 27.16 5.24
C VAL A 432 -13.82 28.01 6.47
N PRO A 433 -13.59 27.41 7.66
CA PRO A 433 -13.99 26.05 8.03
C PRO A 433 -15.52 25.93 8.11
N GLY A 434 -15.99 24.68 7.98
CA GLY A 434 -17.37 24.30 8.19
C GLY A 434 -17.82 24.52 9.64
N PRO A 435 -19.12 24.71 9.90
CA PRO A 435 -19.62 24.78 11.27
C PRO A 435 -19.46 23.44 11.98
N THR A 436 -19.31 23.51 13.31
CA THR A 436 -19.41 22.35 14.20
C THR A 436 -20.86 22.05 14.59
N SER A 437 -21.81 22.91 14.17
CA SER A 437 -23.24 22.65 14.31
C SER A 437 -23.72 21.74 13.19
N HIS A 438 -24.49 20.73 13.57
CA HIS A 438 -25.13 19.77 12.66
C HIS A 438 -26.45 20.30 12.10
N SER A 439 -26.45 21.55 11.62
CA SER A 439 -27.66 22.14 11.07
C SER A 439 -27.32 23.42 10.32
N GLY A 440 -28.01 23.62 9.21
CA GLY A 440 -28.00 24.87 8.47
C GLY A 440 -27.45 24.71 7.07
N ASP A 441 -27.51 25.82 6.34
CA ASP A 441 -27.11 25.96 4.96
C ASP A 441 -25.61 25.75 4.71
N ASN A 442 -24.77 25.73 5.74
CA ASN A 442 -23.32 25.57 5.61
C ASN A 442 -22.80 24.22 6.14
N SER A 443 -23.67 23.34 6.62
CA SER A 443 -23.32 22.10 7.35
C SER A 443 -23.12 20.88 6.42
N GLY A 444 -22.23 20.97 5.46
CA GLY A 444 -21.77 19.79 4.72
C GLY A 444 -20.99 20.14 3.47
N VAL A 445 -20.80 19.14 2.63
CA VAL A 445 -20.15 19.23 1.33
C VAL A 445 -20.94 18.45 0.29
N ILE A 446 -20.80 18.83 -0.99
CA ILE A 446 -21.28 18.03 -2.12
C ILE A 446 -20.13 17.62 -3.03
N ALA A 447 -20.26 16.45 -3.65
CA ALA A 447 -19.41 16.01 -4.74
C ALA A 447 -20.26 15.42 -5.86
N SER A 448 -19.91 15.68 -7.12
CA SER A 448 -20.50 14.98 -8.25
C SER A 448 -20.09 13.51 -8.22
N LYS A 449 -21.04 12.61 -8.51
CA LYS A 449 -20.76 11.16 -8.51
C LYS A 449 -19.69 10.72 -9.51
N THR A 450 -19.39 11.52 -10.55
CA THR A 450 -18.34 11.23 -11.55
C THR A 450 -18.53 9.88 -12.27
N GLY A 451 -19.74 9.64 -12.77
CA GLY A 451 -20.11 8.35 -13.37
C GLY A 451 -19.58 8.15 -14.80
N TYR A 452 -19.30 6.90 -15.16
CA TYR A 452 -18.99 6.47 -16.53
C TYR A 452 -19.61 5.10 -16.85
N VAL A 453 -19.56 4.70 -18.13
CA VAL A 453 -19.95 3.36 -18.56
C VAL A 453 -18.70 2.59 -18.96
N ASP A 454 -18.48 1.42 -18.35
CA ASP A 454 -17.31 0.59 -18.65
C ASP A 454 -17.44 -0.17 -19.98
N VAL A 455 -16.37 -0.88 -20.35
CA VAL A 455 -16.31 -1.66 -21.59
C VAL A 455 -17.31 -2.83 -21.65
N HIS A 456 -17.94 -3.17 -20.52
CA HIS A 456 -18.97 -4.18 -20.40
C HIS A 456 -20.39 -3.60 -20.39
N GLY A 457 -20.52 -2.27 -20.51
CA GLY A 457 -21.81 -1.58 -20.49
C GLY A 457 -22.37 -1.35 -19.08
N ASN A 458 -21.58 -1.60 -18.03
CA ASN A 458 -22.00 -1.34 -16.66
C ASN A 458 -21.75 0.12 -16.30
N ARG A 459 -22.69 0.72 -15.55
CA ARG A 459 -22.49 2.03 -14.94
C ARG A 459 -21.54 1.91 -13.76
N ARG A 460 -20.56 2.81 -13.68
CA ARG A 460 -19.46 2.82 -12.71
C ARG A 460 -19.21 4.23 -12.20
N LEU A 461 -18.58 4.36 -11.04
CA LEU A 461 -18.02 5.63 -10.56
C LEU A 461 -16.50 5.61 -10.68
N HIS A 462 -15.88 6.76 -10.93
CA HIS A 462 -14.42 6.91 -10.87
C HIS A 462 -13.94 6.93 -9.41
N ALA A 463 -13.94 5.78 -8.73
CA ALA A 463 -13.71 5.69 -7.28
C ALA A 463 -12.46 6.42 -6.78
N ASP A 464 -11.32 6.33 -7.48
CA ASP A 464 -10.09 7.06 -7.11
C ASP A 464 -10.27 8.58 -7.18
N TYR A 465 -10.96 9.06 -8.22
CA TYR A 465 -11.21 10.48 -8.41
C TYR A 465 -12.24 11.00 -7.42
N LEU A 466 -13.37 10.29 -7.29
CA LEU A 466 -14.42 10.62 -6.34
C LEU A 466 -13.89 10.62 -4.90
N GLY A 467 -13.05 9.64 -4.55
CA GLY A 467 -12.44 9.58 -3.22
C GLY A 467 -11.46 10.72 -2.95
N MET A 468 -10.72 11.16 -3.97
CA MET A 468 -9.90 12.37 -3.88
C MET A 468 -10.79 13.61 -3.71
N LEU A 469 -11.84 13.74 -4.52
CA LEU A 469 -12.76 14.87 -4.53
C LEU A 469 -13.52 15.03 -3.19
N ILE A 470 -14.11 13.95 -2.67
CA ILE A 470 -14.70 13.95 -1.31
C ILE A 470 -13.65 14.39 -0.30
N GLY A 471 -12.41 13.91 -0.44
CA GLY A 471 -11.31 14.32 0.44
C GLY A 471 -10.95 15.79 0.36
N HIS A 472 -10.99 16.38 -0.85
CA HIS A 472 -10.75 17.79 -1.10
C HIS A 472 -11.81 18.66 -0.39
N GLU A 473 -13.09 18.34 -0.59
CA GLU A 473 -14.18 19.11 0.02
C GLU A 473 -14.21 18.96 1.53
N LEU A 474 -13.98 17.76 2.06
CA LEU A 474 -13.80 17.57 3.50
C LEU A 474 -12.59 18.37 4.02
N GLY A 475 -11.56 18.56 3.20
CA GLY A 475 -10.39 19.37 3.54
C GLY A 475 -10.79 20.84 3.75
N HIS A 476 -11.58 21.39 2.83
CA HIS A 476 -12.20 22.70 2.98
C HIS A 476 -13.06 22.80 4.24
N TYR A 477 -13.95 21.82 4.46
CA TYR A 477 -14.79 21.78 5.65
C TYR A 477 -13.97 21.77 6.94
N LEU A 478 -12.83 21.08 6.95
CA LEU A 478 -11.91 21.02 8.09
C LEU A 478 -10.98 22.25 8.19
N GLY A 479 -11.18 23.27 7.35
CA GLY A 479 -10.52 24.57 7.41
C GLY A 479 -9.29 24.72 6.53
N LEU A 480 -9.11 23.87 5.52
CA LEU A 480 -8.02 24.01 4.57
C LEU A 480 -8.42 24.96 3.43
N GLU A 481 -7.50 25.85 3.06
CA GLU A 481 -7.61 26.67 1.85
C GLU A 481 -6.86 26.00 0.69
N HIS A 482 -7.14 26.45 -0.54
CA HIS A 482 -6.37 26.02 -1.71
C HIS A 482 -4.89 26.39 -1.57
N VAL A 483 -4.04 25.52 -2.11
CA VAL A 483 -2.60 25.72 -2.21
C VAL A 483 -2.13 25.54 -3.65
N SER A 484 -0.87 25.86 -3.92
CA SER A 484 -0.25 25.72 -5.25
C SER A 484 0.75 24.57 -5.36
N ASP A 485 0.91 23.77 -4.31
CA ASP A 485 1.90 22.70 -4.27
C ASP A 485 1.43 21.49 -5.09
N ALA A 486 2.19 21.15 -6.14
CA ALA A 486 1.87 20.01 -7.00
C ALA A 486 1.74 18.70 -6.20
N GLY A 487 0.71 17.90 -6.47
CA GLY A 487 0.44 16.65 -5.74
C GLY A 487 -0.32 16.85 -4.42
N ASN A 488 -0.62 18.09 -4.02
CA ASN A 488 -1.37 18.37 -2.79
C ASN A 488 -2.88 18.18 -3.00
N LEU A 489 -3.55 17.61 -1.99
CA LEU A 489 -5.00 17.41 -2.00
C LEU A 489 -5.77 18.70 -2.25
N MET A 490 -5.28 19.84 -1.76
CA MET A 490 -5.97 21.14 -1.84
C MET A 490 -5.56 21.96 -3.07
N LEU A 491 -5.24 21.33 -4.21
CA LEU A 491 -5.06 22.07 -5.47
C LEU A 491 -6.42 22.53 -6.01
N PRO A 492 -6.54 23.76 -6.55
CA PRO A 492 -7.79 24.26 -7.11
C PRO A 492 -8.25 23.50 -8.38
N SER A 493 -7.37 22.66 -8.93
CA SER A 493 -7.65 21.78 -10.07
C SER A 493 -6.91 20.46 -9.80
N SER A 494 -7.56 19.59 -9.04
CA SER A 494 -6.99 18.32 -8.57
C SER A 494 -7.31 17.16 -9.52
N GLY A 495 -6.38 16.23 -9.68
CA GLY A 495 -6.56 14.93 -10.31
C GLY A 495 -6.40 13.78 -9.32
N THR A 496 -6.55 12.54 -9.78
CA THR A 496 -6.51 11.34 -8.93
C THR A 496 -5.21 11.15 -8.13
N THR A 497 -4.12 11.81 -8.53
CA THR A 497 -2.82 11.70 -7.85
C THR A 497 -2.60 12.76 -6.77
N ASP A 498 -3.43 13.79 -6.74
CA ASP A 498 -3.30 14.93 -5.83
C ASP A 498 -3.87 14.57 -4.46
N THR A 499 -3.07 13.82 -3.70
CA THR A 499 -3.49 13.11 -2.49
C THR A 499 -2.57 13.36 -1.29
N SER A 500 -1.70 14.38 -1.40
CA SER A 500 -0.76 14.73 -0.35
C SER A 500 -1.32 15.84 0.53
N LEU A 501 -1.16 15.69 1.84
CA LEU A 501 -1.43 16.76 2.81
C LEU A 501 -0.10 17.20 3.43
N ALA A 502 0.09 18.48 3.68
CA ALA A 502 1.25 19.02 4.38
C ALA A 502 1.04 18.96 5.90
N TYR A 503 2.13 18.97 6.66
CA TYR A 503 2.02 18.97 8.14
C TYR A 503 1.35 20.24 8.69
N ALA A 504 1.43 21.37 7.98
CA ALA A 504 0.69 22.58 8.34
C ALA A 504 -0.82 22.38 8.20
N GLN A 505 -1.26 21.75 7.11
CA GLN A 505 -2.68 21.41 6.87
C GLN A 505 -3.19 20.45 7.95
N TYR A 506 -2.42 19.41 8.30
CA TYR A 506 -2.72 18.53 9.45
C TYR A 506 -3.00 19.32 10.74
N LYS A 507 -2.11 20.25 11.12
CA LYS A 507 -2.28 21.08 12.34
C LYS A 507 -3.51 21.98 12.30
N THR A 508 -4.00 22.34 11.13
CA THR A 508 -5.24 23.10 10.97
C THR A 508 -6.44 22.19 11.23
N MET A 509 -6.50 21.05 10.54
CA MET A 509 -7.64 20.14 10.63
C MET A 509 -7.85 19.59 12.04
N ILE A 510 -6.79 19.18 12.76
CA ILE A 510 -6.92 18.62 14.13
C ILE A 510 -7.48 19.59 15.17
N LYS A 511 -7.60 20.88 14.84
CA LYS A 511 -8.23 21.88 15.71
C LYS A 511 -9.72 22.05 15.42
N HIS A 512 -10.23 21.43 14.38
CA HIS A 512 -11.64 21.49 14.01
C HIS A 512 -12.49 20.81 15.09
N GLY A 513 -13.68 21.34 15.40
CA GLY A 513 -14.49 20.82 16.50
C GLY A 513 -15.13 19.44 16.24
N TRP A 514 -15.11 18.96 15.00
CA TRP A 514 -15.49 17.57 14.65
C TRP A 514 -14.40 16.54 14.93
N MET A 515 -13.16 16.99 15.14
CA MET A 515 -12.06 16.08 15.39
C MET A 515 -12.15 15.52 16.80
N GLU A 516 -12.39 14.23 16.83
CA GLU A 516 -12.23 13.39 18.00
C GLU A 516 -10.91 12.63 17.88
N ILE A 517 -10.58 11.86 18.90
CA ILE A 517 -9.52 10.86 18.80
C ILE A 517 -10.22 9.51 18.75
N ASP A 518 -9.74 8.65 17.85
CA ASP A 518 -10.16 7.26 17.74
C ASP A 518 -10.00 6.59 19.10
#